data_AF-A0A9K3PTA7-F1
#
_entry.id   AF-A0A9K3PTA7-F1
#
_cell.length_a   1.000
_cell.length_b   1.000
_cell.length_c   1.000
_cell.angle_alpha   90.00
_cell.angle_beta   90.00
_cell.angle_gamma   90.00
#
_symmetry.space_group_name_H-M   'P 1'
#
loop_
_entity.id
_entity.type
_entity.pdbx_description
1 polymer ?
#
loop_
_entity_poly.entity_id
_entity_poly.type
_entity_poly.pdbx_seq_one_letter_code
_entity_poly.pdbx_strand_id
1 'polypeptide(L)'
;MKQPPILDQRSGASDDDEAEYQAALARRHASELVRDHLETHAANNPGASSDYVTWVATLHPENASIVIDQRFFIPGNPWWTIYEETKNNQSIPTATAVAISQEDEESQQQGHPSSPSQRKDESENGKTKPSFCMTCSPIALFAGFMVYSQALLGVLLCEFCAFFLCHLPAALFFHVASAFSPPNVCTGVLYSVCMVIYCCFALCDSIVLLVSVLVTEVLAMTAFFVCAFTGGIICGQFWHQQVRRMCHGVRIVFRRKASGNPPRHFSFWSKQREDTMEQQNITAEVVSVPVQCVRHQPPREFVEGIPVDGLSTKVSATTATKK
;
A
#
# COMPACT_ATOMS: atom_id res chain seq x y z
N MET A 1 -12.33 -34.50 55.91
CA MET A 1 -11.15 -33.63 55.76
C MET A 1 -11.11 -33.17 54.31
N LYS A 2 -11.38 -31.88 54.05
CA LYS A 2 -11.39 -31.29 52.70
C LYS A 2 -9.99 -30.74 52.42
N GLN A 3 -9.37 -31.16 51.32
CA GLN A 3 -8.13 -30.56 50.83
C GLN A 3 -8.38 -29.10 50.41
N PRO A 4 -7.49 -28.16 50.78
CA PRO A 4 -7.60 -26.79 50.30
C PRO A 4 -7.27 -26.73 48.79
N PRO A 5 -7.91 -25.81 48.06
CA PRO A 5 -7.68 -25.65 46.63
C PRO A 5 -6.24 -25.15 46.39
N ILE A 6 -5.54 -25.85 45.48
CA ILE A 6 -4.25 -25.42 44.96
C ILE A 6 -4.53 -24.17 44.10
N LEU A 7 -4.17 -23.01 44.62
CA LEU A 7 -4.13 -21.77 43.85
C LEU A 7 -2.94 -21.86 42.89
N ASP A 8 -3.26 -22.15 41.63
CA ASP A 8 -2.32 -22.10 40.51
C ASP A 8 -1.94 -20.63 40.26
N GLN A 9 -1.00 -20.13 41.06
CA GLN A 9 -0.37 -18.84 40.86
C GLN A 9 0.88 -19.02 39.99
N ARG A 10 0.85 -18.35 38.82
CA ARG A 10 1.95 -18.02 37.88
C ARG A 10 2.01 -18.85 36.59
N SER A 11 1.39 -18.29 35.55
CA SER A 11 1.95 -18.33 34.20
C SER A 11 1.91 -16.98 33.46
N GLY A 12 1.19 -15.96 33.96
CA GLY A 12 0.97 -14.71 33.21
C GLY A 12 2.22 -13.84 32.92
N ALA A 13 3.30 -13.97 33.69
CA ALA A 13 4.51 -13.17 33.44
C ALA A 13 5.30 -13.63 32.20
N SER A 14 5.17 -14.90 31.79
CA SER A 14 5.87 -15.42 30.61
C SER A 14 5.16 -15.04 29.31
N ASP A 15 3.84 -14.81 29.35
CA ASP A 15 3.03 -14.51 28.18
C ASP A 15 3.18 -13.04 27.77
N ASP A 16 3.36 -12.13 28.75
CA ASP A 16 3.57 -10.70 28.51
C ASP A 16 4.93 -10.42 27.84
N ASP A 17 6.01 -11.09 28.30
CA ASP A 17 7.35 -10.95 27.72
C ASP A 17 7.40 -11.45 26.26
N GLU A 18 6.73 -12.58 25.97
CA GLU A 18 6.64 -13.11 24.61
C GLU A 18 5.80 -12.18 23.70
N ALA A 19 4.70 -11.63 24.21
CA ALA A 19 3.89 -10.68 23.47
C ALA A 19 4.67 -9.40 23.14
N GLU A 20 5.48 -8.89 24.06
CA GLU A 20 6.33 -7.72 23.82
C GLU A 20 7.41 -8.01 22.78
N TYR A 21 8.06 -9.18 22.86
CA TYR A 21 9.05 -9.62 21.89
C TYR A 21 8.46 -9.75 20.48
N GLN A 22 7.30 -10.40 20.34
CA GLN A 22 6.60 -10.54 19.06
C GLN A 22 6.17 -9.17 18.50
N ALA A 23 5.69 -8.26 19.35
CA ALA A 23 5.35 -6.90 18.94
C ALA A 23 6.57 -6.10 18.48
N ALA A 24 7.74 -6.29 19.08
CA ALA A 24 8.99 -5.67 18.66
C ALA A 24 9.48 -6.24 17.31
N LEU A 25 9.41 -7.56 17.14
CA LEU A 25 9.77 -8.24 15.90
C LEU A 25 8.86 -7.79 14.74
N ALA A 26 7.56 -7.74 14.96
CA ALA A 26 6.59 -7.28 13.97
C ALA A 26 6.83 -5.81 13.57
N ARG A 27 7.12 -4.93 14.54
CA ARG A 27 7.48 -3.53 14.29
C ARG A 27 8.74 -3.41 13.43
N ARG A 28 9.77 -4.22 13.71
CA ARG A 28 11.01 -4.26 12.93
C ARG A 28 10.75 -4.73 11.49
N HIS A 29 10.05 -5.85 11.32
CA HIS A 29 9.75 -6.41 10.00
C HIS A 29 8.89 -5.44 9.15
N ALA A 30 7.88 -4.80 9.76
CA ALA A 30 7.08 -3.79 9.08
C ALA A 30 7.94 -2.58 8.66
N SER A 31 8.89 -2.15 9.51
CA SER A 31 9.81 -1.05 9.20
C SER A 31 10.75 -1.38 8.05
N GLU A 32 11.29 -2.60 8.02
CA GLU A 32 12.15 -3.10 6.93
C GLU A 32 11.39 -3.16 5.61
N LEU A 33 10.15 -3.66 5.61
CA LEU A 33 9.31 -3.71 4.41
C LEU A 33 9.02 -2.31 3.85
N VAL A 34 8.69 -1.35 4.72
CA VAL A 34 8.45 0.04 4.30
C VAL A 34 9.70 0.68 3.73
N ARG A 35 10.87 0.42 4.34
CA ARG A 35 12.16 0.93 3.85
C ARG A 35 12.50 0.36 2.48
N ASP A 36 12.42 -0.96 2.31
CA ASP A 36 12.68 -1.64 1.03
C ASP A 36 11.74 -1.12 -0.07
N HIS A 37 10.48 -0.89 0.29
CA HIS A 37 9.49 -0.34 -0.62
C HIS A 37 9.80 1.11 -1.04
N LEU A 38 10.20 1.96 -0.09
CA LEU A 38 10.63 3.34 -0.33
C LEU A 38 11.87 3.41 -1.22
N GLU A 39 12.88 2.58 -0.92
CA GLU A 39 14.12 2.50 -1.67
C GLU A 39 13.88 2.00 -3.10
N THR A 40 13.08 0.95 -3.25
CA THR A 40 12.65 0.43 -4.56
C THR A 40 11.91 1.49 -5.36
N HIS A 41 10.99 2.23 -4.73
CA HIS A 41 10.28 3.32 -5.40
C HIS A 41 11.24 4.42 -5.86
N ALA A 42 12.14 4.87 -4.99
CA ALA A 42 13.12 5.90 -5.29
C ALA A 42 14.07 5.49 -6.42
N ALA A 43 14.56 4.25 -6.41
CA ALA A 43 15.45 3.72 -7.43
C ALA A 43 14.79 3.64 -8.82
N ASN A 44 13.50 3.30 -8.88
CA ASN A 44 12.77 3.12 -10.14
C ASN A 44 12.15 4.41 -10.70
N ASN A 45 12.09 5.48 -9.90
CA ASN A 45 11.48 6.76 -10.31
C ASN A 45 12.45 7.95 -10.13
N PRO A 46 13.66 7.92 -10.72
CA PRO A 46 14.62 9.00 -10.56
C PRO A 46 14.09 10.31 -11.17
N GLY A 47 14.05 11.38 -10.38
CA GLY A 47 13.68 12.72 -10.85
C GLY A 47 12.17 13.01 -10.92
N ALA A 48 11.31 12.07 -10.52
CA ALA A 48 9.92 12.40 -10.26
C ALA A 48 9.86 13.32 -9.03
N SER A 49 9.33 14.53 -9.19
CA SER A 49 9.02 15.44 -8.07
C SER A 49 7.90 14.89 -7.16
N SER A 50 7.44 13.65 -7.39
CA SER A 50 6.49 12.98 -6.52
C SER A 50 7.21 12.52 -5.26
N ASP A 51 7.08 13.33 -4.23
CA ASP A 51 7.31 12.90 -2.86
C ASP A 51 6.60 11.55 -2.62
N TYR A 52 7.13 10.69 -1.74
CA TYR A 52 6.48 9.42 -1.38
C TYR A 52 5.03 9.65 -0.95
N VAL A 53 4.76 10.80 -0.32
CA VAL A 53 3.42 11.29 -0.02
C VAL A 53 2.55 11.37 -1.27
N THR A 54 3.04 12.00 -2.33
CA THR A 54 2.34 12.11 -3.61
C THR A 54 2.11 10.73 -4.21
N TRP A 55 3.08 9.83 -4.10
CA TRP A 55 2.94 8.46 -4.61
C TRP A 55 1.86 7.66 -3.86
N VAL A 56 1.88 7.68 -2.52
CA VAL A 56 0.83 7.08 -1.68
C VAL A 56 -0.53 7.71 -1.97
N ALA A 57 -0.59 9.03 -2.16
CA ALA A 57 -1.81 9.74 -2.54
C ALA A 57 -2.30 9.36 -3.96
N THR A 58 -1.40 9.02 -4.88
CA THR A 58 -1.79 8.55 -6.23
C THR A 58 -2.26 7.10 -6.25
N LEU A 59 -1.76 6.24 -5.36
CA LEU A 59 -2.21 4.85 -5.24
C LEU A 59 -3.61 4.73 -4.62
N HIS A 60 -3.97 5.70 -3.79
CA HIS A 60 -5.25 5.79 -3.13
C HIS A 60 -5.95 7.06 -3.61
N PRO A 61 -6.73 7.04 -4.72
CA PRO A 61 -7.43 8.23 -5.19
C PRO A 61 -8.42 8.80 -4.16
N GLU A 62 -8.85 8.01 -3.17
CA GLU A 62 -9.55 8.45 -1.96
C GLU A 62 -8.72 9.40 -1.08
N ASN A 63 -7.39 9.39 -1.24
CA ASN A 63 -6.40 10.13 -0.48
C ASN A 63 -5.81 11.34 -1.23
N ALA A 64 -6.26 11.62 -2.46
CA ALA A 64 -5.73 12.71 -3.27
C ALA A 64 -5.93 14.11 -2.64
N SER A 65 -6.82 14.23 -1.65
CA SER A 65 -7.03 15.43 -0.83
C SER A 65 -6.57 15.27 0.63
N ILE A 66 -5.72 14.29 0.94
CA ILE A 66 -5.24 14.08 2.31
C ILE A 66 -4.25 15.18 2.66
N VAL A 67 -4.74 16.10 3.48
CA VAL A 67 -3.91 16.75 4.49
C VAL A 67 -3.25 15.62 5.28
N ILE A 68 -1.93 15.46 5.11
CA ILE A 68 -1.19 14.45 5.87
C ILE A 68 -1.53 14.66 7.34
N ASP A 69 -1.99 13.60 8.00
CA ASP A 69 -2.30 13.65 9.42
C ASP A 69 -1.09 14.25 10.15
N GLN A 70 -1.29 15.34 10.88
CA GLN A 70 -0.21 16.06 11.56
C GLN A 70 0.57 15.15 12.52
N ARG A 71 -0.04 14.03 12.96
CA ARG A 71 0.63 13.00 13.76
C ARG A 71 1.75 12.28 13.02
N PHE A 72 1.74 12.31 11.68
CA PHE A 72 2.83 11.82 10.86
C PHE A 72 4.13 12.57 11.15
N PHE A 73 4.06 13.87 11.39
CA PHE A 73 5.22 14.74 11.62
C PHE A 73 5.66 14.82 13.10
N ILE A 74 5.05 14.05 14.00
CA ILE A 74 5.47 14.05 15.41
C ILE A 74 6.87 13.44 15.52
N PRO A 75 7.85 14.13 16.14
CA PRO A 75 9.19 13.59 16.36
C PRO A 75 9.14 12.22 17.06
N GLY A 76 9.86 11.24 16.52
CA GLY A 76 9.86 9.86 17.01
C GLY A 76 8.79 8.96 16.38
N ASN A 77 7.99 9.46 15.44
CA ASN A 77 7.16 8.60 14.60
C ASN A 77 8.07 7.72 13.70
N PRO A 78 8.01 6.38 13.82
CA PRO A 78 8.90 5.49 13.08
C PRO A 78 8.74 5.62 11.56
N TRP A 79 7.55 5.97 11.06
CA TRP A 79 7.31 6.17 9.64
C TRP A 79 7.97 7.44 9.10
N TRP A 80 7.95 8.52 9.89
CA TRP A 80 8.66 9.75 9.56
C TRP A 80 10.17 9.54 9.59
N THR A 81 10.68 8.83 10.61
CA THR A 81 12.10 8.49 10.71
C THR A 81 12.58 7.70 9.49
N ILE A 82 11.87 6.65 9.09
CA ILE A 82 12.24 5.86 7.90
C ILE A 82 12.20 6.74 6.63
N TYR A 83 11.15 7.56 6.49
CA TYR A 83 11.04 8.48 5.35
C TYR A 83 12.21 9.49 5.30
N GLU A 84 12.56 10.13 6.42
CA GLU A 84 13.70 11.05 6.50
C GLU A 84 15.04 10.35 6.25
N GLU A 85 15.24 9.15 6.80
CA GLU A 85 16.44 8.34 6.56
C GLU A 85 16.60 8.03 5.06
N THR A 86 15.53 7.58 4.40
CA THR A 86 15.57 7.28 2.97
C THR A 86 15.75 8.55 2.13
N LYS A 87 15.11 9.66 2.52
CA LYS A 87 15.22 10.97 1.85
C LYS A 87 16.62 11.58 1.94
N ASN A 88 17.25 11.50 3.10
CA ASN A 88 18.56 12.09 3.36
C ASN A 88 19.72 11.28 2.75
N ASN A 89 19.44 10.11 2.17
CA ASN A 89 20.40 9.36 1.38
C ASN A 89 20.67 10.15 0.09
N GLN A 90 21.87 10.77 0.01
CA GLN A 90 22.26 11.89 -0.88
C GLN A 90 22.02 11.70 -2.41
N SER A 91 21.53 10.55 -2.85
CA SER A 91 21.26 10.25 -4.26
C SER A 91 19.88 10.71 -4.76
N ILE A 92 18.98 11.20 -3.91
CA ILE A 92 17.59 11.49 -4.30
C ILE A 92 17.30 13.00 -4.23
N PRO A 93 17.10 13.70 -5.37
CA PRO A 93 16.74 15.12 -5.37
C PRO A 93 15.35 15.29 -4.75
N THR A 94 15.24 16.09 -3.68
CA THR A 94 13.99 16.17 -2.91
C THR A 94 13.25 17.50 -3.02
N ALA A 95 11.92 17.41 -3.07
CA ALA A 95 11.01 18.50 -2.76
C ALA A 95 10.85 18.64 -1.23
N THR A 96 10.74 19.88 -0.75
CA THR A 96 10.51 20.19 0.66
C THR A 96 9.01 20.23 0.90
N ALA A 97 8.48 19.28 1.68
CA ALA A 97 7.11 19.36 2.18
C ALA A 97 7.03 20.54 3.15
N VAL A 98 6.31 21.60 2.78
CA VAL A 98 6.06 22.76 3.64
C VAL A 98 4.84 22.42 4.48
N ALA A 99 5.00 22.39 5.81
CA ALA A 99 3.87 22.28 6.72
C ALA A 99 2.91 23.46 6.45
N ILE A 100 1.69 23.17 6.05
CA ILE A 100 0.66 24.19 5.88
C ILE A 100 0.20 24.57 7.29
N SER A 101 0.61 25.77 7.74
CA SER A 101 0.10 26.36 8.96
C SER A 101 -1.42 26.52 8.81
N GLN A 102 -2.20 26.01 9.76
CA GLN A 102 -3.67 26.09 9.75
C GLN A 102 -4.20 27.54 9.75
N GLU A 103 -3.34 28.55 9.94
CA GLU A 103 -3.70 29.96 9.98
C GLU A 103 -3.97 30.56 8.58
N ASP A 104 -3.53 29.91 7.49
CA ASP A 104 -3.60 30.49 6.14
C ASP A 104 -4.90 30.18 5.36
N GLU A 105 -5.75 29.23 5.81
CA GLU A 105 -7.01 28.92 5.11
C GLU A 105 -8.15 29.92 5.40
N GLU A 106 -8.08 30.73 6.47
CA GLU A 106 -9.08 31.77 6.75
C GLU A 106 -8.83 33.09 6.00
N SER A 107 -7.68 33.25 5.35
CA SER A 107 -7.21 34.57 4.86
C SER A 107 -7.55 34.88 3.38
N GLN A 108 -8.14 33.98 2.60
CA GLN A 108 -8.37 34.20 1.16
C GLN A 108 -9.79 34.65 0.76
N GLN A 109 -10.65 35.08 1.67
CA GLN A 109 -12.03 35.48 1.32
C GLN A 109 -12.42 36.95 1.46
N GLN A 110 -11.53 37.88 1.83
CA GLN A 110 -11.90 39.31 1.89
C GLN A 110 -10.83 40.27 1.37
N GLY A 111 -10.89 40.55 0.07
CA GLY A 111 -10.31 41.75 -0.51
C GLY A 111 -11.25 42.95 -0.32
N HIS A 112 -11.14 43.67 0.80
CA HIS A 112 -11.60 45.06 0.88
C HIS A 112 -10.65 45.89 1.76
N PRO A 113 -10.17 47.06 1.30
CA PRO A 113 -9.22 47.85 2.06
C PRO A 113 -9.96 48.91 2.88
N SER A 114 -9.75 48.96 4.19
CA SER A 114 -9.30 50.17 4.89
C SER A 114 -9.31 50.07 6.43
N SER A 115 -8.25 50.64 6.98
CA SER A 115 -8.12 51.25 8.32
C SER A 115 -7.71 50.38 9.53
N PRO A 116 -6.63 50.78 10.24
CA PRO A 116 -6.24 50.17 11.50
C PRO A 116 -6.91 50.89 12.68
N SER A 117 -7.72 50.17 13.45
CA SER A 117 -8.14 50.63 14.78
C SER A 117 -8.14 49.47 15.76
N GLN A 118 -7.36 49.65 16.81
CA GLN A 118 -7.24 48.81 17.99
C GLN A 118 -8.61 48.49 18.64
N ARG A 119 -8.81 47.23 19.03
CA ARG A 119 -9.54 46.75 20.24
C ARG A 119 -9.34 45.22 20.29
N LYS A 120 -8.57 44.67 21.22
CA LYS A 120 -8.83 44.48 22.67
C LYS A 120 -9.99 43.51 22.92
N ASP A 121 -9.59 42.29 23.27
CA ASP A 121 -10.14 41.32 24.22
C ASP A 121 -11.64 40.97 24.20
N GLU A 122 -11.85 39.66 24.36
CA GLU A 122 -13.02 39.03 24.97
C GLU A 122 -14.38 39.19 24.24
N SER A 123 -14.71 38.18 23.45
CA SER A 123 -16.08 37.66 23.48
C SER A 123 -16.07 36.14 23.34
N GLU A 124 -16.08 35.49 24.51
CA GLU A 124 -16.78 34.24 24.75
C GLU A 124 -18.07 34.12 23.92
N ASN A 125 -18.37 32.88 23.55
CA ASN A 125 -19.72 32.38 23.30
C ASN A 125 -20.38 32.72 21.94
N GLY A 126 -19.57 32.83 20.88
CA GLY A 126 -20.06 32.67 19.52
C GLY A 126 -20.44 31.21 19.25
N LYS A 127 -21.62 30.77 19.72
CA LYS A 127 -22.33 29.61 19.17
C LYS A 127 -22.49 29.86 17.68
N THR A 128 -21.50 29.46 16.88
CA THR A 128 -21.63 29.31 15.44
C THR A 128 -22.75 28.31 15.25
N LYS A 129 -23.94 28.84 14.99
CA LYS A 129 -25.10 28.04 14.63
C LYS A 129 -24.60 27.10 13.53
N PRO A 130 -24.73 25.77 13.70
CA PRO A 130 -24.28 24.84 12.66
C PRO A 130 -24.93 25.31 11.38
N SER A 131 -24.09 25.73 10.43
CA SER A 131 -24.61 26.31 9.20
C SER A 131 -25.52 25.26 8.59
N PHE A 132 -26.72 25.67 8.21
CA PHE A 132 -27.77 24.82 7.63
C PHE A 132 -27.28 24.08 6.37
N CYS A 133 -26.07 24.38 5.90
CA CYS A 133 -25.31 23.70 4.87
C CYS A 133 -24.88 22.27 5.23
N MET A 134 -24.95 21.86 6.51
CA MET A 134 -24.71 20.46 6.93
C MET A 134 -25.98 19.63 7.11
N THR A 135 -27.18 20.21 6.95
CA THR A 135 -28.42 19.46 7.08
C THR A 135 -28.67 18.69 5.79
N CYS A 136 -28.29 17.41 5.76
CA CYS A 136 -28.53 16.52 4.62
C CYS A 136 -30.01 16.58 4.20
N SER A 137 -30.30 17.19 3.05
CA SER A 137 -31.64 17.20 2.48
C SER A 137 -32.07 15.74 2.25
N PRO A 138 -33.23 15.30 2.78
CA PRO A 138 -33.70 13.93 2.58
C PRO A 138 -33.89 13.61 1.08
N ILE A 139 -34.17 14.64 0.28
CA ILE A 139 -34.25 14.54 -1.18
C ILE A 139 -32.89 14.20 -1.79
N ALA A 140 -31.81 14.84 -1.31
CA ALA A 140 -30.45 14.57 -1.79
C ALA A 140 -29.99 13.15 -1.43
N LEU A 141 -30.33 12.68 -0.23
CA LEU A 141 -30.04 11.31 0.20
C LEU A 141 -30.79 10.29 -0.66
N PHE A 142 -32.09 10.53 -0.90
CA PHE A 142 -32.90 9.65 -1.74
C PHE A 142 -32.40 9.62 -3.18
N ALA A 143 -32.13 10.79 -3.78
CA ALA A 143 -31.61 10.89 -5.13
C ALA A 143 -30.23 10.24 -5.28
N GLY A 144 -29.32 10.47 -4.32
CA GLY A 144 -28.02 9.81 -4.25
C GLY A 144 -28.13 8.30 -4.16
N PHE A 145 -29.03 7.79 -3.32
CA PHE A 145 -29.29 6.36 -3.19
C PHE A 145 -29.82 5.73 -4.49
N MET A 146 -30.71 6.42 -5.20
CA MET A 146 -31.24 5.94 -6.49
C MET A 146 -30.13 5.81 -7.52
N VAL A 147 -29.28 6.84 -7.70
CA VAL A 147 -28.14 6.78 -8.65
C VAL A 147 -27.12 5.73 -8.20
N TYR A 148 -26.84 5.64 -6.91
CA TYR A 148 -25.94 4.64 -6.33
C TYR A 148 -26.41 3.21 -6.62
N SER A 149 -27.70 2.91 -6.41
CA SER A 149 -28.25 1.58 -6.68
C SER A 149 -28.17 1.20 -8.16
N GLN A 150 -28.39 2.16 -9.07
CA GLN A 150 -28.23 1.98 -10.51
C GLN A 150 -26.77 1.72 -10.90
N ALA A 151 -25.82 2.44 -10.29
CA ALA A 151 -24.39 2.22 -10.51
C ALA A 151 -23.95 0.83 -10.08
N LEU A 152 -24.37 0.39 -8.90
CA LEU A 152 -24.09 -0.96 -8.43
C LEU A 152 -24.68 -2.02 -9.35
N LEU A 153 -25.95 -1.87 -9.75
CA LEU A 153 -26.60 -2.83 -10.65
C LEU A 153 -25.89 -2.89 -12.01
N GLY A 154 -25.51 -1.74 -12.58
CA GLY A 154 -24.78 -1.66 -13.84
C GLY A 154 -23.43 -2.38 -13.78
N VAL A 155 -22.62 -2.09 -12.76
CA VAL A 155 -21.32 -2.76 -12.57
C VAL A 155 -21.49 -4.24 -12.30
N LEU A 156 -22.49 -4.64 -11.50
CA LEU A 156 -22.80 -6.04 -11.23
C LEU A 156 -23.15 -6.80 -12.52
N LEU A 157 -23.99 -6.21 -13.38
CA LEU A 157 -24.33 -6.78 -14.68
C LEU A 157 -23.11 -6.90 -15.59
N CYS A 158 -22.26 -5.86 -15.67
CA CYS A 158 -21.02 -5.92 -16.44
C CYS A 158 -20.08 -7.04 -15.94
N GLU A 159 -19.87 -7.16 -14.63
CA GLU A 159 -19.01 -8.20 -14.05
C GLU A 159 -19.61 -9.61 -14.24
N PHE A 160 -20.93 -9.76 -14.16
CA PHE A 160 -21.59 -11.03 -14.51
C PHE A 160 -21.42 -11.37 -15.98
N CYS A 161 -21.59 -10.41 -16.89
CA CYS A 161 -21.35 -10.61 -18.32
C CYS A 161 -19.89 -11.01 -18.59
N ALA A 162 -18.91 -10.29 -18.02
CA ALA A 162 -17.50 -10.63 -18.10
C ALA A 162 -17.23 -12.06 -17.60
N PHE A 163 -17.80 -12.42 -16.45
CA PHE A 163 -17.63 -13.75 -15.86
C PHE A 163 -18.20 -14.86 -16.76
N PHE A 164 -19.48 -14.76 -17.15
CA PHE A 164 -20.16 -15.83 -17.87
C PHE A 164 -19.81 -15.89 -19.36
N LEU A 165 -19.66 -14.74 -20.03
CA LEU A 165 -19.48 -14.68 -21.48
C LEU A 165 -18.01 -14.70 -21.90
N CYS A 166 -17.09 -14.26 -21.03
CA CYS A 166 -15.67 -14.17 -21.37
C CYS A 166 -14.84 -15.15 -20.55
N HIS A 167 -14.92 -15.08 -19.23
CA HIS A 167 -14.01 -15.83 -18.36
C HIS A 167 -14.28 -17.34 -18.35
N LEU A 168 -15.54 -17.80 -18.22
CA LEU A 168 -15.83 -19.24 -18.21
C LEU A 168 -15.44 -19.93 -19.54
N PRO A 169 -15.77 -19.38 -20.73
CA PRO A 169 -15.27 -19.92 -21.99
C PRO A 169 -13.74 -19.89 -22.07
N ALA A 170 -13.09 -18.78 -21.68
CA ALA A 170 -11.63 -18.70 -21.66
C ALA A 170 -11.02 -19.81 -20.80
N ALA A 171 -11.54 -20.03 -19.60
CA ALA A 171 -11.09 -21.09 -18.71
C ALA A 171 -11.23 -22.47 -19.33
N LEU A 172 -12.36 -22.75 -19.97
CA LEU A 172 -12.57 -24.01 -20.67
C LEU A 172 -11.51 -24.24 -21.76
N PHE A 173 -11.29 -23.27 -22.65
CA PHE A 173 -10.30 -23.39 -23.72
C PHE A 173 -8.87 -23.50 -23.19
N PHE A 174 -8.55 -22.80 -22.10
CA PHE A 174 -7.25 -22.91 -21.44
C PHE A 174 -7.01 -24.31 -20.86
N HIS A 175 -8.00 -24.89 -20.18
CA HIS A 175 -7.90 -26.25 -19.64
C HIS A 175 -7.78 -27.29 -20.75
N VAL A 176 -8.53 -27.12 -21.85
CA VAL A 176 -8.41 -27.97 -23.05
C VAL A 176 -7.02 -27.86 -23.66
N ALA A 177 -6.49 -26.64 -23.82
CA ALA A 177 -5.13 -26.43 -24.31
C ALA A 177 -4.08 -27.06 -23.37
N SER A 178 -4.26 -26.92 -22.06
CA SER A 178 -3.36 -27.49 -21.05
C SER A 178 -3.33 -29.01 -21.11
N ALA A 179 -4.46 -29.67 -21.42
CA ALA A 179 -4.52 -31.11 -21.60
C ALA A 179 -3.72 -31.61 -22.84
N PHE A 180 -3.44 -30.73 -23.80
CA PHE A 180 -2.60 -31.04 -24.97
C PHE A 180 -1.10 -30.73 -24.76
N SER A 181 -0.71 -30.26 -23.57
CA SER A 181 0.69 -29.95 -23.25
C SER A 181 1.42 -31.19 -22.70
N PRO A 182 2.62 -31.55 -23.20
CA PRO A 182 3.36 -30.89 -24.28
C PRO A 182 2.80 -31.22 -25.68
N PRO A 183 2.76 -30.24 -26.61
CA PRO A 183 2.18 -30.45 -27.94
C PRO A 183 3.10 -31.27 -28.86
N ASN A 184 2.52 -32.26 -29.54
CA ASN A 184 3.11 -33.00 -30.67
C ASN A 184 2.72 -32.31 -32.00
N VAL A 185 3.28 -32.74 -33.14
CA VAL A 185 2.96 -32.15 -34.46
C VAL A 185 1.45 -32.11 -34.75
N CYS A 186 0.71 -33.17 -34.40
CA CYS A 186 -0.74 -33.22 -34.62
C CYS A 186 -1.53 -32.40 -33.57
N THR A 187 -1.16 -32.47 -32.30
CA THR A 187 -1.87 -31.74 -31.22
C THR A 187 -1.48 -30.27 -31.15
N GLY A 188 -0.36 -29.87 -31.76
CA GLY A 188 0.13 -28.49 -31.77
C GLY A 188 -0.81 -27.53 -32.49
N VAL A 189 -1.45 -27.96 -33.58
CA VAL A 189 -2.46 -27.13 -34.28
C VAL A 189 -3.67 -26.91 -33.38
N LEU A 190 -4.19 -27.97 -32.73
CA LEU A 190 -5.32 -27.86 -31.82
C LEU A 190 -4.99 -27.01 -30.59
N TYR A 191 -3.81 -27.20 -30.01
CA TYR A 191 -3.29 -26.37 -28.93
C TYR A 191 -3.25 -24.89 -29.33
N SER A 192 -2.69 -24.57 -30.49
CA SER A 192 -2.60 -23.20 -31.00
C SER A 192 -3.97 -22.56 -31.20
N VAL A 193 -4.92 -23.28 -31.80
CA VAL A 193 -6.29 -22.79 -31.99
C VAL A 193 -6.98 -22.53 -30.64
N CYS A 194 -6.87 -23.45 -29.68
CA CYS A 194 -7.44 -23.25 -28.34
C CYS A 194 -6.83 -22.05 -27.62
N MET A 195 -5.52 -21.86 -27.74
CA MET A 195 -4.82 -20.70 -27.17
C MET A 195 -5.25 -19.37 -27.82
N VAL A 196 -5.43 -19.33 -29.15
CA VAL A 196 -5.93 -18.14 -29.84
C VAL A 196 -7.35 -17.80 -29.36
N ILE A 197 -8.23 -18.80 -29.24
CA ILE A 197 -9.59 -18.59 -28.74
C ILE A 197 -9.58 -18.10 -27.28
N TYR A 198 -8.74 -18.69 -26.43
CA TYR A 198 -8.52 -18.21 -25.05
C TYR A 198 -8.09 -16.74 -25.03
N CYS A 199 -7.10 -16.35 -25.85
CA CYS A 199 -6.62 -14.97 -25.94
C CYS A 199 -7.73 -14.00 -26.39
N CYS A 200 -8.57 -14.40 -27.36
CA CYS A 200 -9.71 -13.61 -27.78
C CYS A 200 -10.70 -13.36 -26.64
N PHE A 201 -11.06 -14.39 -25.87
CA PHE A 201 -11.95 -14.23 -24.72
C PHE A 201 -11.32 -13.42 -23.58
N ALA A 202 -10.02 -13.58 -23.33
CA ALA A 202 -9.30 -12.77 -22.34
C ALA A 202 -9.25 -11.28 -22.73
N LEU A 203 -9.09 -10.99 -24.02
CA LEU A 203 -9.20 -9.63 -24.55
C LEU A 203 -10.61 -9.07 -24.38
N CYS A 204 -11.64 -9.86 -24.69
CA CYS A 204 -13.04 -9.45 -24.45
C CYS A 204 -13.32 -9.17 -22.96
N ASP A 205 -12.83 -10.01 -22.03
CA ASP A 205 -12.95 -9.77 -20.57
C ASP A 205 -12.33 -8.43 -20.18
N SER A 206 -11.19 -8.09 -20.78
CA SER A 206 -10.47 -6.84 -20.54
C SER A 206 -11.23 -5.62 -21.09
N ILE A 207 -11.88 -5.75 -22.25
CA ILE A 207 -12.74 -4.70 -22.82
C ILE A 207 -13.97 -4.48 -21.93
N VAL A 208 -14.63 -5.55 -21.48
CA VAL A 208 -15.80 -5.46 -20.59
C VAL A 208 -15.42 -4.80 -19.26
N LEU A 209 -14.23 -5.07 -18.73
CA LEU A 209 -13.67 -4.39 -17.55
C LEU A 209 -13.51 -2.89 -17.80
N LEU A 210 -12.91 -2.51 -18.92
CA LEU A 210 -12.74 -1.10 -19.27
C LEU A 210 -14.09 -0.40 -19.36
N VAL A 211 -15.08 -1.03 -20.00
CA VAL A 211 -16.45 -0.53 -20.07
C VAL A 211 -17.06 -0.39 -18.67
N SER A 212 -16.86 -1.35 -17.76
CA SER A 212 -17.40 -1.28 -16.40
C SER A 212 -16.80 -0.13 -15.59
N VAL A 213 -15.52 0.18 -15.80
CA VAL A 213 -14.85 1.36 -15.22
C VAL A 213 -15.45 2.66 -15.77
N LEU A 214 -15.60 2.76 -17.09
CA LEU A 214 -16.19 3.95 -17.74
C LEU A 214 -17.63 4.20 -17.27
N VAL A 215 -18.45 3.14 -17.20
CA VAL A 215 -19.82 3.22 -16.67
C VAL A 215 -19.83 3.71 -15.22
N THR A 216 -18.89 3.23 -14.40
CA THR A 216 -18.76 3.66 -13.00
C THR A 216 -18.46 5.16 -12.92
N GLU A 217 -17.51 5.66 -13.71
CA GLU A 217 -17.12 7.07 -13.69
C GLU A 217 -18.27 7.98 -14.18
N VAL A 218 -18.98 7.59 -15.26
CA VAL A 218 -20.16 8.33 -15.75
C VAL A 218 -21.26 8.39 -14.68
N LEU A 219 -21.54 7.29 -14.00
CA LEU A 219 -22.58 7.24 -12.96
C LEU A 219 -22.14 7.94 -11.66
N ALA A 220 -20.86 7.90 -11.31
CA ALA A 220 -20.31 8.65 -10.19
C ALA A 220 -20.42 10.17 -10.45
N MET A 221 -20.10 10.63 -11.66
CA MET A 221 -20.28 12.02 -12.08
C MET A 221 -21.77 12.42 -12.06
N THR A 222 -22.66 11.53 -12.50
CA THR A 222 -24.11 11.77 -12.42
C THR A 222 -24.56 11.92 -10.96
N ALA A 223 -24.10 11.05 -10.07
CA ALA A 223 -24.40 11.14 -8.64
C ALA A 223 -23.86 12.45 -8.03
N PHE A 224 -22.65 12.85 -8.41
CA PHE A 224 -22.06 14.12 -7.99
C PHE A 224 -22.98 15.30 -8.34
N PHE A 225 -23.38 15.45 -9.60
CA PHE A 225 -24.21 16.58 -10.03
C PHE A 225 -25.58 16.56 -9.36
N VAL A 226 -26.26 15.42 -9.34
CA VAL A 226 -27.60 15.28 -8.72
C VAL A 226 -27.56 15.67 -7.24
N CYS A 227 -26.57 15.18 -6.49
CA CYS A 227 -26.41 15.49 -5.07
C CYS A 227 -25.87 16.90 -4.82
N ALA A 228 -25.03 17.45 -5.71
CA ALA A 228 -24.55 18.83 -5.62
C ALA A 228 -25.70 19.84 -5.75
N PHE A 229 -26.63 19.61 -6.69
CA PHE A 229 -27.79 20.49 -6.88
C PHE A 229 -28.86 20.35 -5.78
N THR A 230 -28.96 19.18 -5.14
CA THR A 230 -30.01 18.91 -4.13
C THR A 230 -29.54 19.07 -2.68
N GLY A 231 -28.25 18.89 -2.41
CA GLY A 231 -27.67 18.86 -1.06
C GLY A 231 -26.30 19.54 -0.93
N GLY A 232 -25.84 20.24 -1.96
CA GLY A 232 -24.57 20.99 -1.96
C GLY A 232 -23.34 20.16 -2.34
N ILE A 233 -22.24 20.86 -2.61
CA ILE A 233 -21.01 20.29 -3.20
C ILE A 233 -20.41 19.18 -2.32
N ILE A 234 -20.41 19.36 -1.00
CA ILE A 234 -19.88 18.37 -0.04
C ILE A 234 -20.65 17.05 -0.15
N CYS A 235 -21.99 17.10 -0.25
CA CYS A 235 -22.82 15.92 -0.44
C CYS A 235 -22.54 15.25 -1.80
N GLY A 236 -22.37 16.04 -2.85
CA GLY A 236 -21.95 15.56 -4.18
C GLY A 236 -20.62 14.80 -4.14
N GLN A 237 -19.60 15.37 -3.50
CA GLN A 237 -18.28 14.74 -3.34
C GLN A 237 -18.37 13.42 -2.57
N PHE A 238 -19.13 13.39 -1.48
CA PHE A 238 -19.36 12.17 -0.69
C PHE A 238 -19.94 11.05 -1.56
N TRP A 239 -21.03 11.32 -2.30
CA TRP A 239 -21.67 10.31 -3.14
C TRP A 239 -20.80 9.86 -4.31
N HIS A 240 -20.07 10.78 -4.94
CA HIS A 240 -19.10 10.46 -5.98
C HIS A 240 -18.08 9.41 -5.50
N GLN A 241 -17.45 9.65 -4.35
CA GLN A 241 -16.46 8.72 -3.79
C GLN A 241 -17.11 7.41 -3.34
N GLN A 242 -18.31 7.47 -2.75
CA GLN A 242 -19.02 6.28 -2.28
C GLN A 242 -19.39 5.34 -3.43
N VAL A 243 -19.85 5.88 -4.57
CA VAL A 243 -20.14 5.10 -5.79
C VAL A 243 -18.86 4.41 -6.29
N ARG A 244 -17.75 5.14 -6.42
CA ARG A 244 -16.47 4.59 -6.90
C ARG A 244 -15.96 3.47 -5.99
N ARG A 245 -15.96 3.71 -4.67
CA ARG A 245 -15.49 2.75 -3.66
C ARG A 245 -16.27 1.44 -3.72
N MET A 246 -17.59 1.51 -3.77
CA MET A 246 -18.44 0.32 -3.74
C MET A 246 -18.38 -0.44 -5.06
N CYS A 247 -18.39 0.26 -6.20
CA CYS A 247 -18.21 -0.36 -7.51
C CYS A 247 -16.84 -1.06 -7.61
N HIS A 248 -15.77 -0.41 -7.17
CA HIS A 248 -14.44 -1.01 -7.12
C HIS A 248 -14.41 -2.27 -6.22
N GLY A 249 -15.04 -2.21 -5.04
CA GLY A 249 -15.20 -3.35 -4.15
C GLY A 249 -15.90 -4.54 -4.81
N VAL A 250 -16.99 -4.30 -5.57
CA VAL A 250 -17.67 -5.34 -6.34
C VAL A 250 -16.70 -6.00 -7.34
N ARG A 251 -15.95 -5.21 -8.11
CA ARG A 251 -14.96 -5.76 -9.07
C ARG A 251 -13.91 -6.63 -8.38
N ILE A 252 -13.40 -6.18 -7.23
CA ILE A 252 -12.45 -6.97 -6.44
C ILE A 252 -13.07 -8.30 -6.00
N VAL A 253 -14.30 -8.30 -5.48
CA VAL A 253 -14.96 -9.51 -4.98
C VAL A 253 -15.13 -10.56 -6.11
N PHE A 254 -15.59 -10.13 -7.29
CA PHE A 254 -15.74 -11.02 -8.44
C PHE A 254 -14.39 -11.57 -8.92
N ARG A 255 -13.37 -10.73 -8.96
CA ARG A 255 -12.04 -11.10 -9.50
C ARG A 255 -11.22 -11.92 -8.52
N ARG A 256 -11.33 -11.66 -7.22
CA ARG A 256 -10.60 -12.43 -6.20
C ARG A 256 -11.06 -13.89 -6.19
N LYS A 257 -12.36 -14.15 -6.32
CA LYS A 257 -12.90 -15.52 -6.41
C LYS A 257 -12.52 -16.22 -7.72
N ALA A 258 -12.34 -15.46 -8.80
CA ALA A 258 -12.02 -15.97 -10.12
C ALA A 258 -10.51 -15.91 -10.47
N SER A 259 -9.64 -15.79 -9.45
CA SER A 259 -8.19 -15.76 -9.61
C SER A 259 -7.55 -17.15 -9.74
N GLY A 260 -8.36 -18.22 -9.70
CA GLY A 260 -7.91 -19.57 -10.03
C GLY A 260 -7.60 -19.75 -11.51
N ASN A 261 -6.79 -20.77 -11.84
CA ASN A 261 -6.38 -21.09 -13.20
C ASN A 261 -7.57 -21.11 -14.19
N PRO A 262 -7.54 -20.33 -15.29
CA PRO A 262 -6.39 -19.57 -15.82
C PRO A 262 -6.15 -18.21 -15.17
N PRO A 263 -4.88 -17.74 -15.13
CA PRO A 263 -4.57 -16.36 -14.76
C PRO A 263 -5.30 -15.40 -15.70
N ARG A 264 -6.01 -14.43 -15.14
CA ARG A 264 -6.65 -13.33 -15.88
C ARG A 264 -5.67 -12.22 -16.27
N HIS A 265 -4.49 -12.21 -15.67
CA HIS A 265 -3.43 -11.28 -16.04
C HIS A 265 -2.75 -11.81 -17.31
N PHE A 266 -2.49 -10.93 -18.27
CA PHE A 266 -1.62 -11.21 -19.41
C PHE A 266 -0.17 -11.36 -18.90
N SER A 267 0.11 -12.44 -18.17
CA SER A 267 1.41 -12.77 -17.59
C SER A 267 2.41 -13.25 -18.64
N PHE A 268 2.03 -13.27 -19.92
CA PHE A 268 2.92 -13.63 -21.02
C PHE A 268 4.23 -12.81 -20.97
N TRP A 269 4.17 -11.57 -20.48
CA TRP A 269 5.35 -10.72 -20.29
C TRP A 269 6.05 -10.89 -18.94
N SER A 270 5.33 -11.26 -17.87
CA SER A 270 5.95 -11.41 -16.55
C SER A 270 6.79 -12.68 -16.47
N LYS A 271 6.32 -13.77 -17.09
CA LYS A 271 7.05 -15.04 -17.07
C LYS A 271 8.37 -14.98 -17.84
N GLN A 272 8.38 -14.26 -18.97
CA GLN A 272 9.63 -13.99 -19.70
C GLN A 272 10.63 -13.20 -18.85
N ARG A 273 10.16 -12.33 -17.95
CA ARG A 273 11.01 -11.54 -17.05
C ARG A 273 11.58 -12.38 -15.91
N GLU A 274 10.77 -13.27 -15.32
CA GLU A 274 11.22 -14.22 -14.30
C GLU A 274 12.26 -15.19 -14.86
N ASP A 275 12.00 -15.81 -16.02
CA ASP A 275 12.95 -16.73 -16.66
C ASP A 275 14.26 -16.00 -17.05
N THR A 276 14.17 -14.74 -17.50
CA THR A 276 15.37 -13.93 -17.81
C THR A 276 16.14 -13.56 -16.55
N MET A 277 15.47 -13.23 -15.45
CA MET A 277 16.11 -12.91 -14.16
C MET A 277 16.75 -14.16 -13.52
N GLU A 278 16.09 -15.31 -13.59
CA GLU A 278 16.64 -16.58 -13.12
C GLU A 278 17.89 -16.96 -13.93
N GLN A 279 17.84 -16.78 -15.25
CA GLN A 279 18.99 -17.03 -16.12
C GLN A 279 20.14 -16.02 -15.89
N GLN A 280 19.84 -14.76 -15.57
CA GLN A 280 20.84 -13.77 -15.16
C GLN A 280 21.45 -14.10 -13.80
N ASN A 281 20.67 -14.56 -12.82
CA ASN A 281 21.18 -14.99 -11.52
C ASN A 281 22.11 -16.21 -11.64
N ILE A 282 21.73 -17.21 -12.43
CA ILE A 282 22.59 -18.37 -12.71
C ILE A 282 23.89 -17.93 -13.39
N THR A 283 23.82 -16.97 -14.32
CA THR A 283 25.02 -16.44 -14.99
C THR A 283 25.91 -15.65 -14.02
N ALA A 284 25.33 -14.85 -13.13
CA ALA A 284 26.07 -14.10 -12.12
C ALA A 284 26.76 -15.04 -11.10
N GLU A 285 26.08 -16.12 -10.69
CA GLU A 285 26.63 -17.12 -9.78
C GLU A 285 27.82 -17.86 -10.41
N VAL A 286 27.73 -18.22 -11.70
CA VAL A 286 28.82 -18.87 -12.45
C VAL A 286 30.03 -17.93 -12.68
N VAL A 287 29.82 -16.62 -12.79
CA VAL A 287 30.91 -15.63 -12.91
C VAL A 287 31.55 -15.31 -11.54
N SER A 288 30.83 -15.57 -10.44
CA SER A 288 31.31 -15.36 -9.07
C SER A 288 32.09 -16.54 -8.46
N VAL A 289 32.50 -17.53 -9.27
CA VAL A 289 33.47 -18.54 -8.83
C VAL A 289 34.74 -17.80 -8.38
N PRO A 290 35.15 -17.93 -7.11
CA PRO A 290 36.28 -17.19 -6.59
C PRO A 290 37.52 -17.55 -7.40
N VAL A 291 38.10 -16.55 -8.06
CA VAL A 291 39.49 -16.62 -8.51
C VAL A 291 40.28 -17.04 -7.29
N GLN A 292 40.71 -18.30 -7.26
CA GLN A 292 41.57 -18.82 -6.20
C GLN A 292 42.82 -17.94 -6.20
N CYS A 293 42.84 -16.99 -5.28
CA CYS A 293 44.00 -16.18 -4.99
C CYS A 293 45.04 -17.16 -4.47
N VAL A 294 45.99 -17.54 -5.34
CA VAL A 294 47.13 -18.40 -5.03
C VAL A 294 47.90 -17.71 -3.91
N ARG A 295 47.63 -18.12 -2.67
CA ARG A 295 48.31 -17.63 -1.48
C ARG A 295 49.77 -18.06 -1.59
N HIS A 296 50.66 -17.12 -1.91
CA HIS A 296 52.08 -17.30 -1.67
C HIS A 296 52.29 -17.55 -0.16
N GLN A 297 52.69 -18.77 0.19
CA GLN A 297 53.14 -19.10 1.55
C GLN A 297 54.47 -18.38 1.84
N PRO A 298 54.56 -17.58 2.91
CA PRO A 298 55.86 -17.16 3.42
C PRO A 298 56.54 -18.33 4.18
N PRO A 299 57.88 -18.35 4.24
CA PRO A 299 58.63 -19.44 4.86
C PRO A 299 58.46 -19.43 6.39
N ARG A 300 58.36 -20.64 6.96
CA ARG A 300 58.28 -20.87 8.42
C ARG A 300 59.60 -20.49 9.08
N GLU A 301 59.56 -19.51 9.97
CA GLU A 301 60.59 -19.35 11.00
C GLU A 301 60.12 -19.95 12.33
N PHE A 302 61.07 -20.64 12.95
CA PHE A 302 61.01 -21.38 14.21
C PHE A 302 61.13 -20.38 15.37
N VAL A 303 60.25 -20.43 16.37
CA VAL A 303 60.46 -19.70 17.64
C VAL A 303 60.10 -20.58 18.82
N GLU A 304 61.13 -20.87 19.62
CA GLU A 304 61.12 -21.53 20.92
C GLU A 304 60.38 -20.70 21.99
N GLY A 305 59.81 -21.40 22.96
CA GLY A 305 58.97 -20.82 24.02
C GLY A 305 59.73 -20.18 25.18
N ILE A 306 59.02 -19.30 25.90
CA ILE A 306 59.31 -18.89 27.26
C ILE A 306 57.96 -18.79 28.01
N PRO A 307 57.78 -19.44 29.17
CA PRO A 307 56.61 -19.22 30.03
C PRO A 307 56.93 -18.14 31.08
N VAL A 308 55.97 -17.27 31.38
CA VAL A 308 56.02 -16.41 32.58
C VAL A 308 54.65 -16.38 33.25
N ASP A 309 54.64 -16.83 34.50
CA ASP A 309 53.54 -16.86 35.43
C ASP A 309 53.13 -15.47 35.94
N GLY A 310 51.83 -15.34 36.24
CA GLY A 310 51.33 -14.69 37.45
C GLY A 310 51.31 -13.16 37.52
N LEU A 311 50.11 -12.57 37.55
CA LEU A 311 49.82 -11.50 38.51
C LEU A 311 48.32 -11.40 38.81
N SER A 312 48.02 -11.45 40.10
CA SER A 312 46.72 -11.28 40.74
C SER A 312 46.55 -9.82 41.16
N THR A 313 45.39 -9.22 40.92
CA THR A 313 44.89 -8.11 41.75
C THR A 313 43.36 -7.99 41.69
N LYS A 314 42.72 -8.20 42.84
CA LYS A 314 41.40 -7.65 43.21
C LYS A 314 41.52 -6.12 43.37
N VAL A 315 40.40 -5.39 43.28
CA VAL A 315 39.89 -4.47 44.34
C VAL A 315 38.64 -3.67 43.87
N SER A 316 37.64 -3.74 44.74
CA SER A 316 36.55 -2.82 45.16
C SER A 316 35.68 -1.99 44.22
N ALA A 317 34.38 -2.12 44.53
CA ALA A 317 33.28 -1.21 44.29
C ALA A 317 33.38 0.11 45.09
N THR A 318 32.71 1.15 44.60
CA THR A 318 32.36 2.35 45.38
C THR A 318 30.97 2.85 44.98
N THR A 319 30.13 3.02 46.00
CA THR A 319 28.76 3.55 45.98
C THR A 319 28.78 5.08 45.89
N ALA A 320 27.81 5.69 45.20
CA ALA A 320 27.54 7.13 45.30
C ALA A 320 26.04 7.42 45.34
N THR A 321 25.60 7.91 46.50
CA THR A 321 24.30 8.49 46.83
C THR A 321 24.17 9.89 46.23
N LYS A 322 22.99 10.30 45.75
CA LYS A 322 22.68 11.72 45.53
C LYS A 322 21.26 12.05 45.98
N LYS A 323 21.18 13.22 46.60
CA LYS A 323 20.05 13.88 47.27
C LYS A 323 18.87 14.15 46.35
#